data_AF-A0A847AVM1-F1
#
_entry.id   AF-A0A847AVM1-F1
#
_cell.length_a   1.000
_cell.length_b   1.000
_cell.length_c   1.000
_cell.angle_alpha   90.00
_cell.angle_beta   90.00
_cell.angle_gamma   90.00
#
_symmetry.space_group_name_H-M   'P 1'
#
loop_
_entity.id
_entity.type
_entity.pdbx_description
1 polymer ?
#
loop_
_entity_poly.entity_id
_entity_poly.type
_entity_poly.pdbx_seq_one_letter_code
_entity_poly.pdbx_strand_id
1 'polypeptide(L)'
;TEEGVVVMDYDKCIGCGACVLACPYDERHLVKDDETHYEGTVLPFEEESSTRLNIVEKCTFCHERLQAGEQPMCTIHCPGQCRIFGDVNDSESEISKYIKEKNTTHVEGTSIYYVIPEGMDRGILPPNYVKTVAATPVEEPKIEEPVAPVEEKSSNTGTIAAGLIGAAVVAGGGYAYMKNKNKDGGEKGGEK
;
A
#
# COMPACT_ATOMS: atom_id res chain seq x y z
N THR A 1 -1.28 18.67 2.83
CA THR A 1 -0.37 19.77 3.20
C THR A 1 -0.03 20.55 1.94
N GLU A 2 0.97 21.45 1.93
CA GLU A 2 1.54 21.88 0.64
C GLU A 2 2.04 20.66 -0.12
N GLU A 3 2.86 19.82 0.54
CA GLU A 3 3.43 18.66 -0.11
C GLU A 3 2.37 17.79 -0.79
N GLY A 4 1.26 17.56 -0.09
CA GLY A 4 0.13 16.78 -0.58
C GLY A 4 -0.33 15.71 0.42
N VAL A 5 0.29 15.59 1.61
CA VAL A 5 -0.12 14.60 2.60
C VAL A 5 -1.54 14.96 2.98
N VAL A 6 -2.47 14.03 2.74
CA VAL A 6 -3.74 14.03 3.46
C VAL A 6 -3.38 13.71 4.91
N VAL A 7 -3.07 14.74 5.70
CA VAL A 7 -2.92 14.62 7.15
C VAL A 7 -4.29 14.69 7.81
N MET A 8 -4.39 14.16 9.01
CA MET A 8 -5.50 14.44 9.90
C MET A 8 -5.04 15.53 10.86
N ASP A 9 -5.84 16.57 11.01
CA ASP A 9 -5.60 17.67 11.96
C ASP A 9 -6.24 17.26 13.28
N TYR A 10 -5.44 16.68 14.18
CA TYR A 10 -5.93 16.00 15.38
C TYR A 10 -6.66 16.94 16.33
N ASP A 11 -6.15 18.16 16.55
CA ASP A 11 -6.78 19.20 17.36
C ASP A 11 -8.17 19.63 16.86
N LYS A 12 -8.45 19.43 15.57
CA LYS A 12 -9.74 19.77 14.92
C LYS A 12 -10.62 18.55 14.68
N CYS A 13 -10.19 17.36 15.08
CA CYS A 13 -10.91 16.12 14.81
C CYS A 13 -12.00 15.87 15.86
N ILE A 14 -13.27 16.00 15.47
CA ILE A 14 -14.43 15.83 16.36
C ILE A 14 -14.99 14.40 16.42
N GLY A 15 -14.20 13.39 16.07
CA GLY A 15 -14.57 11.96 16.14
C GLY A 15 -15.73 11.47 15.26
N CYS A 16 -16.38 12.35 14.48
CA CYS A 16 -17.67 12.09 13.84
C CYS A 16 -17.76 10.95 12.80
N GLY A 17 -16.64 10.27 12.48
CA GLY A 17 -16.61 9.10 11.58
C GLY A 17 -16.94 9.35 10.10
N ALA A 18 -17.48 10.51 9.73
CA ALA A 18 -17.94 10.80 8.36
C ALA A 18 -16.85 10.63 7.30
N CYS A 19 -15.59 10.93 7.62
CA CYS A 19 -14.46 10.73 6.71
C CYS A 19 -14.02 9.26 6.57
N VAL A 20 -14.33 8.40 7.56
CA VAL A 20 -14.13 6.94 7.47
C VAL A 20 -15.12 6.36 6.46
N LEU A 21 -16.42 6.64 6.65
CA LEU A 21 -17.49 6.22 5.73
C LEU A 21 -17.29 6.73 4.28
N ALA A 22 -16.64 7.89 4.12
CA ALA A 22 -16.33 8.47 2.81
C ALA A 22 -15.04 7.92 2.16
N CYS A 23 -14.30 7.01 2.80
CA CYS A 23 -13.05 6.45 2.27
C CYS A 23 -13.32 5.19 1.43
N PRO A 24 -13.14 5.19 0.09
CA PRO A 24 -13.44 4.02 -0.75
C PRO A 24 -12.41 2.89 -0.63
N TYR A 25 -11.38 3.06 0.21
CA TYR A 25 -10.32 2.09 0.48
C TYR A 25 -10.34 1.57 1.94
N ASP A 26 -11.22 2.08 2.81
CA ASP A 26 -11.27 1.83 4.26
C ASP A 26 -9.98 2.19 5.06
N GLU A 27 -9.03 2.86 4.42
CA GLU A 27 -7.74 3.35 4.97
C GLU A 27 -7.90 4.54 5.95
N ARG A 28 -8.90 4.51 6.83
CA ARG A 28 -9.11 5.46 7.94
C ARG A 28 -9.77 4.78 9.13
N HIS A 29 -9.23 4.99 10.32
CA HIS A 29 -9.70 4.28 11.52
C HIS A 29 -10.04 5.29 12.61
N LEU A 30 -11.25 5.19 13.17
CA LEU A 30 -11.61 5.92 14.38
C LEU A 30 -11.02 5.17 15.57
N VAL A 31 -10.06 5.79 16.27
CA VAL A 31 -9.49 5.26 17.51
C VAL A 31 -10.57 5.34 18.58
N LYS A 32 -10.93 4.20 19.16
CA LYS A 32 -12.03 4.07 20.15
C LYS A 32 -11.54 3.63 21.52
N ASP A 33 -10.53 2.77 21.53
CA ASP A 33 -10.11 1.96 22.66
C ASP A 33 -8.63 2.23 22.97
N ASP A 34 -8.27 2.21 24.25
CA ASP A 34 -6.91 2.49 24.75
C ASP A 34 -6.15 1.18 24.99
N GLU A 35 -5.70 0.54 23.90
CA GLU A 35 -5.14 -0.82 23.93
C GLU A 35 -3.61 -0.84 24.00
N THR A 36 -3.07 -1.08 25.20
CA THR A 36 -1.66 -1.50 25.38
C THR A 36 -1.46 -2.89 24.80
N HIS A 37 -0.57 -3.04 23.84
CA HIS A 37 -0.26 -4.30 23.16
C HIS A 37 0.70 -5.19 23.97
N TYR A 38 1.36 -4.64 24.99
CA TYR A 38 2.34 -5.33 25.84
C TYR A 38 1.97 -5.25 27.33
N GLU A 39 1.79 -6.41 27.97
CA GLU A 39 1.45 -6.46 29.40
C GLU A 39 2.59 -5.91 30.29
N GLY A 40 2.22 -5.06 31.25
CA GLY A 40 3.10 -4.64 32.34
C GLY A 40 4.08 -3.49 32.04
N THR A 41 4.12 -2.94 30.82
CA THR A 41 4.86 -1.70 30.51
C THR A 41 4.24 -1.01 29.31
N VAL A 42 3.77 0.23 29.49
CA VAL A 42 3.36 1.11 28.39
C VAL A 42 4.62 1.58 27.65
N LEU A 43 4.65 1.39 26.32
CA LEU A 43 5.71 1.86 25.46
C LEU A 43 5.43 3.30 24.98
N PRO A 44 6.45 4.12 24.64
CA PRO A 44 6.24 5.54 24.33
C PRO A 44 5.27 5.83 23.17
N PHE A 45 5.13 4.91 22.20
CA PHE A 45 4.16 5.05 21.11
C PHE A 45 2.73 4.69 21.54
N GLU A 46 2.56 3.87 22.57
CA GLU A 46 1.27 3.55 23.17
C GLU A 46 0.81 4.72 24.03
N GLU A 47 1.72 5.32 24.80
CA GLU A 47 1.48 6.58 25.53
C GLU A 47 1.05 7.70 24.56
N GLU A 48 1.76 7.88 23.44
CA GLU A 48 1.35 8.82 22.37
C GLU A 48 -0.05 8.50 21.83
N SER A 49 -0.33 7.23 21.54
CA SER A 49 -1.62 6.78 20.99
C SER A 49 -2.78 6.96 21.97
N SER A 50 -2.56 6.81 23.28
CA SER A 50 -3.59 7.02 24.32
C SER A 50 -4.15 8.45 24.32
N THR A 51 -3.35 9.43 23.89
CA THR A 51 -3.80 10.83 23.74
C THR A 51 -4.79 11.04 22.60
N ARG A 52 -4.95 10.05 21.70
CA ARG A 52 -5.69 10.14 20.44
C ARG A 52 -7.00 9.34 20.43
N LEU A 53 -7.61 9.15 21.60
CA LEU A 53 -8.94 8.56 21.71
C LEU A 53 -10.03 9.41 21.05
N ASN A 54 -10.98 8.75 20.39
CA ASN A 54 -12.11 9.34 19.67
C ASN A 54 -11.73 10.29 18.52
N ILE A 55 -10.52 10.18 17.96
CA ILE A 55 -10.14 10.86 16.71
C ILE A 55 -9.83 9.86 15.60
N VAL A 56 -9.88 10.33 14.35
CA VAL A 56 -9.64 9.49 13.17
C VAL A 56 -8.18 9.57 12.75
N GLU A 57 -7.53 8.41 12.75
CA GLU A 57 -6.17 8.18 12.27
C GLU A 57 -6.14 7.53 10.88
N LYS A 58 -4.97 7.60 10.23
CA LYS A 58 -4.61 6.96 8.96
C LYS A 58 -3.18 7.29 8.55
N CYS A 59 -2.53 6.39 7.81
CA CYS A 59 -1.16 6.56 7.27
C CYS A 59 -0.88 8.00 6.79
N THR A 60 0.07 8.67 7.45
CA THR A 60 0.51 10.05 7.14
C THR A 60 1.73 10.09 6.23
N PHE A 61 2.12 8.94 5.66
CA PHE A 61 3.42 8.74 4.99
C PHE A 61 4.64 9.19 5.82
N CYS A 62 4.51 9.14 7.16
CA CYS A 62 5.50 9.67 8.10
C CYS A 62 5.86 11.15 7.81
N HIS A 63 4.85 12.02 7.67
CA HIS A 63 5.03 13.42 7.25
C HIS A 63 6.19 14.17 7.91
N GLU A 64 6.38 14.02 9.22
CA GLU A 64 7.47 14.64 10.01
C GLU A 64 8.86 14.17 9.55
N ARG A 65 9.01 12.88 9.23
CA ARG A 65 10.24 12.33 8.64
C ARG A 65 10.49 12.97 7.27
N LEU A 66 9.45 13.15 6.46
CA LEU A 66 9.54 13.84 5.16
C LEU A 66 9.88 15.34 5.28
N GLN A 67 9.53 15.97 6.40
CA GLN A 67 9.94 17.35 6.71
C GLN A 67 11.41 17.42 7.15
N ALA A 68 11.90 16.40 7.87
CA ALA A 68 13.32 16.23 8.19
C ALA A 68 14.18 15.77 6.99
N GLY A 69 13.57 15.42 5.85
CA GLY A 69 14.25 14.89 4.67
C GLY A 69 14.55 13.38 4.72
N GLU A 70 14.00 12.68 5.71
CA GLU A 70 14.10 11.22 5.88
C GLU A 70 12.98 10.47 5.15
N GLN A 71 13.26 9.22 4.77
CA GLN A 71 12.28 8.31 4.16
C GLN A 71 11.28 7.71 5.18
N PRO A 72 10.07 7.30 4.76
CA PRO A 72 9.06 6.68 5.65
C PRO A 72 9.55 5.36 6.28
N MET A 73 9.08 5.09 7.50
CA MET A 73 9.47 3.89 8.26
C MET A 73 9.14 2.59 7.52
N CYS A 74 7.97 2.52 6.87
CA CYS A 74 7.55 1.34 6.10
C CYS A 74 8.45 1.07 4.89
N THR A 75 9.04 2.11 4.29
CA THR A 75 9.98 2.00 3.17
C THR A 75 11.32 1.44 3.66
N ILE A 76 11.95 2.11 4.63
CA ILE A 76 13.31 1.75 5.08
C ILE A 76 13.39 0.41 5.83
N HIS A 77 12.32 0.00 6.51
CA HIS A 77 12.25 -1.31 7.20
C HIS A 77 11.75 -2.45 6.30
N CYS A 78 11.58 -2.24 4.99
CA CYS A 78 11.06 -3.27 4.09
C CYS A 78 12.15 -4.30 3.71
N PRO A 79 12.16 -5.55 4.25
CA PRO A 79 13.33 -6.43 4.11
C PRO A 79 13.54 -6.93 2.68
N GLY A 80 12.46 -7.11 1.92
CA GLY A 80 12.49 -7.46 0.50
C GLY A 80 12.60 -6.26 -0.45
N GLN A 81 12.85 -5.05 0.07
CA GLN A 81 12.95 -3.79 -0.70
C GLN A 81 11.74 -3.50 -1.62
N CYS A 82 10.58 -4.08 -1.30
CA CYS A 82 9.34 -4.02 -2.07
C CYS A 82 8.77 -2.60 -2.27
N ARG A 83 9.15 -1.65 -1.42
CA ARG A 83 8.58 -0.31 -1.35
C ARG A 83 9.59 0.71 -1.86
N ILE A 84 9.24 1.38 -2.95
CA ILE A 84 9.94 2.55 -3.49
C ILE A 84 9.07 3.77 -3.13
N PHE A 85 9.70 4.90 -2.77
CA PHE A 85 8.99 6.09 -2.33
C PHE A 85 9.73 7.37 -2.73
N GLY A 86 9.01 8.29 -3.37
CA GLY A 86 9.52 9.56 -3.87
C GLY A 86 8.42 10.34 -4.58
N ASP A 87 8.76 11.49 -5.16
CA ASP A 87 7.80 12.29 -5.94
C ASP A 87 7.56 11.68 -7.32
N VAL A 88 6.29 11.41 -7.64
CA VAL A 88 5.83 10.89 -8.93
C VAL A 88 5.72 11.95 -10.03
N ASN A 89 5.88 13.23 -9.67
CA ASN A 89 5.85 14.36 -10.61
C ASN A 89 7.26 14.72 -11.14
N ASP A 90 8.30 14.49 -10.32
CA ASP A 90 9.69 14.57 -10.77
C ASP A 90 9.99 13.41 -11.73
N SER A 91 10.31 13.73 -12.99
CA SER A 91 10.61 12.72 -14.00
C SER A 91 11.88 11.92 -13.73
N GLU A 92 12.79 12.47 -12.92
CA GLU A 92 14.10 11.90 -12.59
C GLU A 92 14.12 11.08 -11.29
N SER A 93 13.04 11.08 -10.51
CA SER A 93 12.94 10.27 -9.30
C SER A 93 12.98 8.76 -9.61
N GLU A 94 13.47 7.96 -8.65
CA GLU A 94 13.53 6.50 -8.82
C GLU A 94 12.15 5.89 -9.06
N ILE A 95 11.12 6.39 -8.37
CA ILE A 95 9.75 5.90 -8.54
C ILE A 95 9.17 6.26 -9.91
N SER A 96 9.40 7.49 -10.41
CA SER A 96 8.97 7.89 -11.76
C SER A 96 9.69 7.12 -12.86
N LYS A 97 10.94 6.71 -12.64
CA LYS A 97 11.68 5.82 -13.54
C LYS A 97 11.12 4.40 -13.49
N TYR A 98 10.89 3.86 -12.30
CA TYR A 98 10.34 2.51 -12.09
C TYR A 98 8.91 2.36 -12.66
N ILE A 99 8.05 3.37 -12.51
CA ILE A 99 6.70 3.42 -13.08
C ILE A 99 6.71 3.38 -14.61
N LYS A 100 7.72 3.99 -15.26
CA LYS A 100 7.89 3.97 -16.72
C LYS A 100 8.50 2.66 -17.23
N GLU A 101 9.34 2.02 -16.42
CA GLU A 101 10.06 0.78 -16.79
C GLU A 101 9.18 -0.47 -16.60
N LYS A 102 8.35 -0.50 -15.56
CA LYS A 102 7.52 -1.67 -15.21
C LYS A 102 6.07 -1.47 -15.63
N ASN A 103 5.38 -2.57 -15.94
CA ASN A 103 3.95 -2.58 -16.21
C ASN A 103 3.15 -2.38 -14.91
N THR A 104 3.12 -1.13 -14.42
CA THR A 104 2.52 -0.79 -13.13
C THR A 104 0.99 -0.64 -13.22
N THR A 105 0.31 -1.13 -12.20
CA THR A 105 -1.11 -0.87 -11.95
C THR A 105 -1.22 0.36 -11.03
N HIS A 106 -1.85 1.42 -11.50
CA HIS A 106 -2.21 2.58 -10.67
C HIS A 106 -3.46 2.30 -9.84
N VAL A 107 -3.51 2.78 -8.60
CA VAL A 107 -4.73 2.77 -7.78
C VAL A 107 -5.46 4.10 -8.02
N GLU A 108 -6.56 4.04 -8.76
CA GLU A 108 -7.38 5.20 -9.14
C GLU A 108 -7.73 6.06 -7.90
N GLY A 109 -7.67 7.39 -8.05
CA GLY A 109 -7.94 8.36 -6.99
C GLY A 109 -6.79 8.57 -6.00
N THR A 110 -5.64 7.93 -6.19
CA THR A 110 -4.50 7.98 -5.27
C THR A 110 -3.16 8.24 -5.98
N SER A 111 -2.05 8.32 -5.25
CA SER A 111 -0.68 8.47 -5.79
C SER A 111 0.10 7.14 -5.85
N ILE A 112 -0.57 6.00 -6.04
CA ILE A 112 -0.02 4.67 -5.69
C ILE A 112 0.01 3.67 -6.85
N TYR A 113 1.09 2.89 -6.93
CA TYR A 113 1.43 2.04 -8.07
C TYR A 113 1.98 0.68 -7.61
N TYR A 114 1.48 -0.42 -8.17
CA TYR A 114 1.96 -1.77 -7.89
C TYR A 114 2.54 -2.42 -9.15
N VAL A 115 3.57 -3.24 -8.98
CA VAL A 115 3.96 -4.26 -9.97
C VAL A 115 3.34 -5.58 -9.51
N ILE A 116 2.38 -6.08 -10.28
CA ILE A 116 1.78 -7.40 -10.06
C ILE A 116 2.71 -8.44 -10.70
N PRO A 117 3.19 -9.48 -9.98
CA PRO A 117 4.08 -10.48 -10.54
C PRO A 117 3.50 -11.24 -11.73
N GLU A 118 4.36 -11.60 -12.68
CA GLU A 118 4.00 -12.48 -13.79
C GLU A 118 3.57 -13.86 -13.27
N GLY A 119 2.50 -14.42 -13.84
CA GLY A 119 1.92 -15.69 -13.40
C GLY A 119 1.12 -15.65 -12.10
N MET A 120 1.03 -14.50 -11.41
CA MET A 120 0.09 -14.35 -10.29
C MET A 120 -1.35 -14.33 -10.79
N ASP A 121 -2.20 -15.20 -10.26
CA ASP A 121 -3.64 -15.13 -10.48
C ASP A 121 -4.19 -13.80 -9.97
N ARG A 122 -4.89 -13.06 -10.84
CA ARG A 122 -5.47 -11.76 -10.49
C ARG A 122 -6.83 -11.89 -9.80
N GLY A 123 -7.45 -13.08 -9.80
CA GLY A 123 -8.67 -13.38 -9.05
C GLY A 123 -8.50 -13.31 -7.52
N ILE A 124 -7.25 -13.41 -7.02
CA ILE A 124 -6.95 -13.26 -5.59
C ILE A 124 -6.88 -11.79 -5.12
N LEU A 125 -6.84 -10.84 -6.07
CA LEU A 125 -6.78 -9.42 -5.76
C LEU A 125 -8.21 -8.89 -5.52
N PRO A 126 -8.41 -7.89 -4.62
CA PRO A 126 -9.73 -7.31 -4.39
C PRO A 126 -10.38 -6.82 -5.71
N PRO A 127 -11.69 -6.99 -5.93
CA PRO A 127 -12.32 -6.66 -7.22
C PRO A 127 -12.14 -5.20 -7.67
N ASN A 128 -12.03 -4.28 -6.71
CA ASN A 128 -11.73 -2.86 -6.95
C ASN A 128 -10.34 -2.67 -7.57
N TYR A 129 -9.39 -3.55 -7.24
CA TYR A 129 -8.03 -3.56 -7.74
C TYR A 129 -7.94 -4.07 -9.19
N VAL A 130 -8.79 -5.04 -9.57
CA VAL A 130 -8.79 -5.64 -10.91
C VAL A 130 -9.15 -4.61 -11.99
N LYS A 131 -10.01 -3.62 -11.67
CA LYS A 131 -10.47 -2.60 -12.63
C LYS A 131 -9.36 -1.73 -13.22
N THR A 132 -8.27 -1.47 -12.49
CA THR A 132 -7.15 -0.68 -12.99
C THR A 132 -6.07 -1.52 -13.70
N VAL A 133 -6.17 -2.86 -13.66
CA VAL A 133 -5.31 -3.79 -14.43
C VAL A 133 -5.88 -4.08 -15.84
N ALA A 134 -6.96 -3.40 -16.25
CA ALA A 134 -7.73 -3.68 -17.46
C ALA A 134 -7.05 -3.26 -18.79
N ALA A 135 -5.76 -3.59 -18.95
CA ALA A 135 -4.95 -3.38 -20.15
C ALA A 135 -4.70 -4.67 -20.96
N THR A 136 -5.42 -5.77 -20.66
CA THR A 136 -5.64 -6.89 -21.59
C THR A 136 -6.84 -7.71 -21.13
N PRO A 137 -7.79 -8.10 -22.02
CA PRO A 137 -8.83 -9.05 -21.66
C PRO A 137 -8.21 -10.43 -21.44
N VAL A 138 -8.36 -10.99 -20.23
CA VAL A 138 -8.24 -12.43 -20.00
C VAL A 138 -9.65 -12.98 -20.12
N GLU A 139 -9.85 -13.99 -20.98
CA GLU A 139 -11.16 -14.61 -21.17
C GLU A 139 -11.57 -15.35 -19.89
N GLU A 140 -12.75 -15.04 -19.35
CA GLU A 140 -13.18 -15.54 -18.05
C GLU A 140 -13.31 -17.08 -18.07
N PRO A 141 -12.62 -17.82 -17.18
CA PRO A 141 -12.72 -19.27 -17.14
C PRO A 141 -14.12 -19.67 -16.70
N LYS A 142 -14.83 -20.42 -17.56
CA LYS A 142 -16.19 -20.90 -17.28
C LYS A 142 -16.14 -21.85 -16.09
N ILE A 143 -16.86 -21.49 -15.03
CA ILE A 143 -17.06 -22.34 -13.86
C ILE A 143 -17.98 -23.48 -14.27
N GLU A 144 -17.43 -24.69 -14.41
CA GLU A 144 -18.24 -25.90 -14.56
C GLU A 144 -18.90 -26.28 -13.23
N GLU A 145 -20.13 -26.81 -13.28
CA GLU A 145 -20.92 -27.10 -12.08
C GLU A 145 -20.28 -28.21 -11.21
N PRO A 146 -20.43 -28.14 -9.88
CA PRO A 146 -19.71 -29.02 -8.96
C PRO A 146 -20.09 -30.50 -9.15
N VAL A 147 -19.11 -31.30 -9.57
CA VAL A 147 -19.27 -32.74 -9.80
C VAL A 147 -19.56 -33.46 -8.48
N ALA A 148 -20.52 -34.40 -8.53
CA ALA A 148 -20.97 -35.15 -7.36
C ALA A 148 -19.87 -36.05 -6.73
N PRO A 149 -20.01 -36.46 -5.46
CA PRO A 149 -18.98 -37.23 -4.74
C PRO A 149 -18.57 -38.53 -5.45
N VAL A 150 -17.27 -38.81 -5.49
CA VAL A 150 -16.68 -39.98 -6.16
C VAL A 150 -16.87 -41.23 -5.31
N GLU A 151 -17.49 -42.28 -5.87
CA GLU A 151 -17.48 -43.61 -5.25
C GLU A 151 -16.10 -44.27 -5.39
N GLU A 152 -15.62 -44.88 -4.31
CA GLU A 152 -14.37 -45.63 -4.27
C GLU A 152 -14.53 -47.00 -4.95
N LYS A 153 -13.86 -47.19 -6.11
CA LYS A 153 -13.62 -48.53 -6.69
C LYS A 153 -12.21 -48.65 -7.25
N SER A 154 -11.54 -49.74 -6.88
CA SER A 154 -10.17 -50.06 -7.28
C SER A 154 -10.10 -50.69 -8.67
N SER A 155 -9.11 -50.32 -9.49
CA SER A 155 -8.37 -51.29 -10.32
C SER A 155 -7.07 -50.71 -10.88
N ASN A 156 -6.02 -51.51 -10.80
CA ASN A 156 -4.67 -51.26 -11.29
C ASN A 156 -4.62 -50.97 -12.81
N THR A 157 -3.78 -50.01 -13.23
CA THR A 157 -2.63 -50.21 -14.17
C THR A 157 -1.96 -48.85 -14.42
N GLY A 158 -0.63 -48.75 -14.31
CA GLY A 158 0.10 -47.48 -14.39
C GLY A 158 0.76 -47.18 -15.73
N THR A 159 1.31 -45.97 -15.89
CA THR A 159 2.27 -45.62 -16.96
C THR A 159 3.26 -44.53 -16.50
N ILE A 160 4.46 -44.60 -17.07
CA ILE A 160 5.66 -43.75 -16.99
C ILE A 160 5.62 -42.30 -17.54
N ALA A 161 5.75 -41.22 -16.77
CA ALA A 161 6.32 -39.95 -17.29
C ALA A 161 6.99 -39.12 -16.17
N ALA A 162 8.05 -38.37 -16.48
CA ALA A 162 8.83 -37.58 -15.51
C ALA A 162 9.21 -36.18 -16.06
N GLY A 163 9.38 -35.18 -15.20
CA GLY A 163 9.83 -33.83 -15.59
C GLY A 163 10.12 -32.86 -14.43
N LEU A 164 11.19 -32.07 -14.57
CA LEU A 164 11.67 -30.97 -13.71
C LEU A 164 11.99 -29.76 -14.66
N ILE A 165 12.22 -28.49 -14.30
CA ILE A 165 12.57 -27.73 -13.07
C ILE A 165 11.79 -26.38 -13.17
N GLY A 166 11.41 -25.62 -12.14
CA GLY A 166 11.67 -25.71 -10.69
C GLY A 166 12.36 -24.47 -10.09
N ALA A 167 11.85 -23.24 -10.31
CA ALA A 167 12.43 -21.98 -9.81
C ALA A 167 11.34 -20.94 -9.42
N ALA A 168 11.66 -19.99 -8.53
CA ALA A 168 10.73 -19.00 -7.98
C ALA A 168 11.32 -17.58 -7.94
N VAL A 169 10.46 -16.55 -7.92
CA VAL A 169 10.82 -15.13 -7.80
C VAL A 169 9.97 -14.49 -6.70
N VAL A 170 10.61 -13.74 -5.79
CA VAL A 170 9.94 -13.00 -4.70
C VAL A 170 9.65 -11.57 -5.16
N ALA A 171 8.52 -11.01 -4.73
CA ALA A 171 8.07 -9.68 -5.14
C ALA A 171 7.31 -8.93 -4.04
N GLY A 172 7.15 -7.62 -4.24
CA GLY A 172 6.20 -6.77 -3.54
C GLY A 172 6.21 -5.34 -4.10
N GLY A 173 5.22 -4.52 -3.72
CA GLY A 173 5.07 -3.13 -4.17
C GLY A 173 4.95 -2.12 -3.02
N GLY A 174 4.81 -0.83 -3.36
CA GLY A 174 4.79 0.28 -2.40
C GLY A 174 3.80 1.40 -2.72
N TYR A 175 3.23 1.95 -1.66
CA TYR A 175 2.36 3.13 -1.68
C TYR A 175 3.20 4.43 -1.73
N ALA A 176 2.82 5.39 -2.58
CA ALA A 176 3.58 6.63 -2.83
C ALA A 176 2.75 7.92 -2.72
N TYR A 177 3.40 9.06 -2.97
CA TYR A 177 3.12 10.31 -2.26
C TYR A 177 3.68 11.58 -3.00
N MET A 178 3.29 12.82 -2.62
CA MET A 178 3.54 14.08 -3.38
C MET A 178 4.43 15.11 -2.65
N LYS A 179 5.03 16.10 -3.35
CA LYS A 179 5.56 17.33 -2.70
C LYS A 179 5.40 18.63 -3.52
N ASN A 180 4.31 19.39 -3.36
CA ASN A 180 4.42 20.83 -3.70
C ASN A 180 5.43 21.53 -2.77
N LYS A 181 6.15 22.48 -3.34
CA LYS A 181 6.62 23.70 -2.66
C LYS A 181 5.88 24.88 -3.26
N ASN A 182 5.54 25.90 -2.46
CA ASN A 182 5.13 27.19 -3.02
C ASN A 182 5.62 28.43 -2.25
N LYS A 183 6.94 28.48 -1.96
CA LYS A 183 7.80 29.69 -2.03
C LYS A 183 9.27 29.35 -1.82
N ASP A 184 10.12 29.81 -2.74
CA ASP A 184 11.56 30.03 -2.52
C ASP A 184 12.05 31.15 -3.45
N GLY A 185 13.09 31.88 -3.01
CA GLY A 185 13.55 33.15 -3.60
C GLY A 185 12.94 34.36 -2.89
N GLY A 186 13.69 35.32 -2.37
CA GLY A 186 15.09 35.73 -2.56
C GLY A 186 15.11 37.26 -2.38
N GLU A 187 16.14 37.94 -1.89
CA GLU A 187 17.57 37.59 -1.78
C GLU A 187 18.27 38.46 -0.70
N LYS A 188 19.53 38.10 -0.35
CA LYS A 188 20.63 38.99 0.13
C LYS A 188 20.42 39.93 1.34
N GLY A 189 21.09 39.56 2.45
CA GLY A 189 22.36 40.22 2.82
C GLY A 189 22.36 41.33 3.88
N GLY A 190 23.34 41.29 4.79
CA GLY A 190 23.63 42.34 5.77
C GLY A 190 24.54 41.86 6.91
N GLU A 191 25.77 42.36 6.97
CA GLU A 191 26.76 42.05 8.01
C GLU A 191 26.73 43.10 9.13
N LYS A 192 26.34 42.68 10.35
CA LYS A 192 26.90 43.12 11.67
C LYS A 192 26.18 42.49 12.86
#